data_AF-A0AAZ3S0D8-F1
#
_entry.id   AF-A0AAZ3S0D8-F1
#
_cell.length_a   1.000
_cell.length_b   1.000
_cell.length_c   1.000
_cell.angle_alpha   90.00
_cell.angle_beta   90.00
_cell.angle_gamma   90.00
#
_symmetry.space_group_name_H-M   'P 1'
#
loop_
_entity.id
_entity.type
_entity.pdbx_description
1 polymer ?
#
loop_
_entity_poly.entity_id
_entity_poly.type
_entity_poly.pdbx_seq_one_letter_code
_entity_poly.pdbx_strand_id
1 'polypeptide(L)'
;MRAASCRMNVAAILNGLLVSVVAALLWKYVRLSEHAAVLEEELQLTRQSQELSQARIDYHAALLALQEHGTRMVCTGKMHTDRICRFDYLCYCTEAEEFVFFHSNSSFMLPNLGPRRFQPALLDLSSVEDHNTQYFNFLELPAAALKFMPKPVFVPDVTLILNRFNPDNLMHVFHDDLLPIFYTMRQYSDLDDEARLVFMEGWGEGAHFDLYRLLSSKQPLLKEQLRNFGKLMCFTKSYVGLSKMTTWYQYGFVQPQGPKANILVSGNEIRQFASSLMEKLNITTRGGEESAAEEKDEYFVVFSRSINRLILNEAELILALVQEFQMRVVTVSLEEQNFPRIVKVISGASILVSMHGAQLVSSLFLPRGAVVVELFPYAVNPEQYTPYKTLASLPGMDLQYVAWRNMVEENSVAYPERPWEQGGIAHLDKEEQDHILTSKEVPRHLCCRNPEWLYRIYQDTIVDIPSLLEALRAIVKTRPNLKKAKPASTVHPGRVREPQCQTSVQATNEAKLTVSWQIPWNLKYLKVREVKYEVWIQEQGENTYMPYILPHQNYTFSENIKPFTTYLVWVRCIFNKNLLGPFADVLMCRT
;
A
#
# COMPACT_ATOMS: atom_id res chain seq x y z
N MET A 1 16.54 17.29 80.27
CA MET A 1 15.97 17.77 78.99
C MET A 1 17.11 18.32 78.15
N ARG A 2 17.46 17.68 77.02
CA ARG A 2 18.35 18.24 76.00
C ARG A 2 17.54 18.39 74.71
N ALA A 3 17.37 19.63 74.26
CA ALA A 3 16.68 19.95 73.02
C ALA A 3 17.53 19.52 71.82
N ALA A 4 16.93 18.80 70.87
CA ALA A 4 17.56 18.40 69.62
C ALA A 4 17.55 19.58 68.63
N SER A 5 18.74 20.02 68.23
CA SER A 5 18.97 20.97 67.15
C SER A 5 18.65 20.31 65.80
N CYS A 6 17.57 20.75 65.14
CA CYS A 6 17.23 20.34 63.78
C CYS A 6 18.17 21.07 62.78
N ARG A 7 19.09 20.34 62.15
CA ARG A 7 19.91 20.87 61.04
C ARG A 7 19.13 20.69 59.72
N MET A 8 18.73 21.81 59.11
CA MET A 8 18.15 21.82 57.76
C MET A 8 19.17 21.31 56.73
N ASN A 9 18.77 20.32 55.94
CA ASN A 9 19.57 19.79 54.84
C ASN A 9 19.44 20.70 53.61
N VAL A 10 20.36 21.66 53.48
CA VAL A 10 20.40 22.68 52.41
C VAL A 10 20.42 22.05 51.01
N ALA A 11 21.03 20.86 50.84
CA ALA A 11 21.06 20.16 49.56
C ALA A 11 19.67 19.65 49.14
N ALA A 12 18.85 19.20 50.09
CA ALA A 12 17.48 18.78 49.80
C ALA A 12 16.59 19.96 49.38
N ILE A 13 16.82 21.14 49.97
CA ILE A 13 16.09 22.38 49.62
C ILE A 13 16.49 22.86 48.23
N LEU A 14 17.80 22.85 47.91
CA LEU A 14 18.30 23.23 46.59
C LEU A 14 17.80 22.27 45.49
N ASN A 15 17.79 20.96 45.74
CA ASN A 15 17.23 19.99 44.80
C ASN A 15 15.72 20.18 44.61
N GLY A 16 14.96 20.42 45.69
CA GLY A 16 13.52 20.70 45.59
C GLY A 16 13.20 21.96 44.78
N LEU A 17 14.00 23.02 44.96
CA LEU A 17 13.92 24.26 44.18
C LEU A 17 14.28 24.02 42.72
N LEU A 18 15.37 23.28 42.43
CA LEU A 18 15.80 22.98 41.07
C LEU A 18 14.73 22.18 40.31
N VAL A 19 14.17 21.14 40.93
CA VAL A 19 13.09 20.32 40.33
C VAL A 19 11.87 21.19 40.04
N SER A 20 11.52 22.10 40.95
CA SER A 20 10.37 23.00 40.78
C SER A 20 10.60 24.01 39.65
N VAL A 21 11.82 24.55 39.51
CA VAL A 21 12.19 25.45 38.42
C VAL A 21 12.19 24.73 37.07
N VAL A 22 12.76 23.51 37.00
CA VAL A 22 12.76 22.70 35.77
C VAL A 22 11.34 22.32 35.38
N ALA A 23 10.49 21.91 36.33
CA ALA A 23 9.09 21.61 36.08
C ALA A 23 8.31 22.84 35.56
N ALA A 24 8.55 24.02 36.13
CA ALA A 24 7.93 25.26 35.68
C ALA A 24 8.39 25.67 34.26
N LEU A 25 9.67 25.46 33.94
CA LEU A 25 10.21 25.70 32.60
C LEU A 25 9.63 24.73 31.57
N LEU A 26 9.55 23.43 31.91
CA LEU A 26 8.94 22.42 31.05
C LEU A 26 7.45 22.71 30.83
N TRP A 27 6.71 23.08 31.88
CA TRP A 27 5.30 23.46 31.75
C TRP A 27 5.12 24.68 30.85
N LYS A 28 5.97 25.71 31.01
CA LYS A 28 5.93 26.90 30.16
C LYS A 28 6.31 26.58 28.71
N TYR A 29 7.29 25.71 28.50
CA TYR A 29 7.69 25.23 27.17
C TYR A 29 6.54 24.49 26.49
N VAL A 30 5.90 23.54 27.18
CA VAL A 30 4.73 22.81 26.67
C VAL A 30 3.61 23.77 26.29
N ARG A 31 3.27 24.73 27.16
CA ARG A 31 2.24 25.75 26.84
C ARG A 31 2.60 26.63 25.64
N LEU A 32 3.86 27.03 25.51
CA LEU A 32 4.31 27.83 24.36
C LEU A 32 4.27 27.00 23.07
N SER A 33 4.63 25.72 23.15
CA SER A 33 4.56 24.79 22.02
C SER A 33 3.11 24.56 21.59
N GLU A 34 2.18 24.36 22.53
CA GLU A 34 0.74 24.26 22.25
C GLU A 34 0.22 25.54 21.60
N HIS A 35 0.59 26.72 22.13
CA HIS A 35 0.15 28.00 21.57
C HIS A 35 0.72 28.27 20.18
N ALA A 36 1.99 27.88 19.93
CA ALA A 36 2.60 27.96 18.62
C ALA A 36 1.89 27.05 17.60
N ALA A 37 1.53 25.83 18.00
CA ALA A 37 0.78 24.90 17.15
C ALA A 37 -0.60 25.48 16.77
N VAL A 38 -1.31 26.10 17.73
CA VAL A 38 -2.60 26.78 17.46
C VAL A 38 -2.43 27.94 16.48
N LEU A 39 -1.39 28.78 16.67
CA LEU A 39 -1.12 29.89 15.76
C LEU A 39 -0.73 29.43 14.35
N GLU A 40 0.03 28.34 14.23
CA GLU A 40 0.34 27.72 12.93
C GLU A 40 -0.92 27.20 12.25
N GLU A 41 -1.82 26.54 13.00
CA GLU A 41 -3.11 26.08 12.50
C GLU A 41 -3.98 27.25 12.02
N GLU A 42 -4.10 28.34 12.80
CA GLU A 42 -4.84 29.55 12.41
C GLU A 42 -4.25 30.22 11.16
N LEU A 43 -2.92 30.34 11.09
CA LEU A 43 -2.23 30.90 9.93
C LEU A 43 -2.49 30.06 8.68
N GLN A 44 -2.47 28.73 8.82
CA GLN A 44 -2.69 27.81 7.72
C GLN A 44 -4.15 27.83 7.23
N LEU A 45 -5.11 27.83 8.15
CA LEU A 45 -6.53 28.02 7.84
C LEU A 45 -6.77 29.34 7.10
N THR A 46 -6.10 30.41 7.53
CA THR A 46 -6.17 31.72 6.86
C THR A 46 -5.62 31.65 5.44
N ARG A 47 -4.47 30.99 5.23
CA ARG A 47 -3.90 30.77 3.90
C ARG A 47 -4.80 29.94 2.99
N GLN A 48 -5.37 28.85 3.51
CA GLN A 48 -6.32 28.00 2.77
C GLN A 48 -7.59 28.75 2.38
N SER A 49 -8.15 29.54 3.31
CA SER A 49 -9.29 30.41 3.03
C SER A 49 -8.96 31.44 1.94
N GLN A 50 -7.76 32.03 2.00
CA GLN A 50 -7.27 32.94 0.96
C GLN A 50 -7.10 32.23 -0.39
N GLU A 51 -6.51 31.03 -0.44
CA GLU A 51 -6.38 30.23 -1.67
C GLU A 51 -7.76 29.91 -2.29
N LEU A 52 -8.71 29.43 -1.48
CA LEU A 52 -10.07 29.14 -1.93
C LEU A 52 -10.78 30.41 -2.45
N SER A 53 -10.52 31.56 -1.81
CA SER A 53 -11.05 32.86 -2.24
C SER A 53 -10.38 33.41 -3.51
N GLN A 54 -9.11 33.06 -3.77
CA GLN A 54 -8.35 33.49 -4.94
C GLN A 54 -8.72 32.70 -6.20
N ALA A 55 -9.13 31.45 -6.05
CA ALA A 55 -9.72 30.67 -7.13
C ALA A 55 -11.09 31.26 -7.52
N ARG A 56 -11.09 32.18 -8.49
CA ARG A 56 -12.31 32.86 -8.96
C ARG A 56 -13.25 31.88 -9.65
N ILE A 57 -14.26 31.43 -8.93
CA ILE A 57 -15.47 30.85 -9.51
C ILE A 57 -16.55 31.92 -9.62
N ASP A 58 -17.25 31.95 -10.76
CA ASP A 58 -18.48 32.71 -10.87
C ASP A 58 -19.54 32.03 -10.00
N TYR A 59 -19.72 32.56 -8.80
CA TYR A 59 -20.67 32.05 -7.82
C TYR A 59 -22.09 31.96 -8.37
N HIS A 60 -22.54 32.96 -9.14
CA HIS A 60 -23.88 32.97 -9.69
C HIS A 60 -24.04 31.89 -10.75
N ALA A 61 -23.05 31.73 -11.64
CA ALA A 61 -23.06 30.67 -12.63
C ALA A 61 -23.04 29.27 -11.98
N ALA A 62 -22.20 29.05 -10.95
CA ALA A 62 -22.12 27.78 -10.24
C ALA A 62 -23.42 27.44 -9.49
N LEU A 63 -24.03 28.43 -8.84
CA LEU A 63 -25.32 28.26 -8.16
C LEU A 63 -26.44 27.94 -9.15
N LEU A 64 -26.51 28.66 -10.27
CA LEU A 64 -27.47 28.38 -11.35
C LEU A 64 -27.27 26.98 -11.92
N ALA A 65 -26.03 26.59 -12.19
CA ALA A 65 -25.72 25.24 -12.67
C ALA A 65 -26.17 24.16 -11.70
N LEU A 66 -25.91 24.30 -10.40
CA LEU A 66 -26.38 23.36 -9.38
C LEU A 66 -27.92 23.35 -9.27
N GLN A 67 -28.59 24.49 -9.41
CA GLN A 67 -30.05 24.59 -9.36
C GLN A 67 -30.73 23.97 -10.59
N GLU A 68 -30.21 24.22 -11.78
CA GLU A 68 -30.81 23.77 -13.05
C GLU A 68 -30.40 22.34 -13.40
N HIS A 69 -29.15 21.98 -13.16
CA HIS A 69 -28.59 20.70 -13.55
C HIS A 69 -28.46 19.69 -12.41
N GLY A 70 -28.52 20.13 -11.15
CA GLY A 70 -28.31 19.25 -10.01
C GLY A 70 -26.91 18.64 -10.00
N THR A 71 -26.77 17.55 -9.25
CA THR A 71 -25.56 16.73 -9.20
C THR A 71 -25.59 15.69 -10.31
N ARG A 72 -24.43 15.39 -10.90
CA ARG A 72 -24.29 14.30 -11.89
C ARG A 72 -23.23 13.33 -11.40
N MET A 73 -23.43 12.03 -11.62
CA MET A 73 -22.49 11.00 -11.19
C MET A 73 -22.23 9.99 -12.31
N VAL A 74 -20.96 9.68 -12.54
CA VAL A 74 -20.50 8.59 -13.40
C VAL A 74 -19.45 7.78 -12.66
N CYS A 75 -19.67 6.48 -12.54
CA CYS A 75 -18.75 5.56 -11.90
C CYS A 75 -18.12 4.60 -12.89
N THR A 76 -16.85 4.27 -12.64
CA THR A 76 -16.12 3.15 -13.25
C THR A 76 -16.00 2.01 -12.24
N GLY A 77 -15.70 0.80 -12.69
CA GLY A 77 -15.61 -0.39 -11.81
C GLY A 77 -16.94 -1.13 -11.68
N LYS A 78 -16.87 -2.41 -11.27
CA LYS A 78 -18.05 -3.29 -11.26
C LYS A 78 -18.66 -3.45 -9.86
N MET A 79 -17.84 -3.47 -8.84
CA MET A 79 -18.20 -3.71 -7.43
C MET A 79 -17.79 -2.52 -6.58
N HIS A 80 -18.21 -2.45 -5.32
CA HIS A 80 -17.88 -1.34 -4.44
C HIS A 80 -16.37 -1.17 -4.23
N THR A 81 -15.63 -2.29 -4.24
CA THR A 81 -14.18 -2.32 -3.98
C THR A 81 -13.32 -1.71 -5.10
N ASP A 82 -13.74 -1.83 -6.37
CA ASP A 82 -13.02 -1.30 -7.54
C ASP A 82 -13.68 -0.05 -8.13
N ARG A 83 -14.74 0.47 -7.47
CA ARG A 83 -15.52 1.59 -7.96
C ARG A 83 -14.93 2.93 -7.58
N ILE A 84 -14.81 3.79 -8.58
CA ILE A 84 -14.47 5.20 -8.42
C ILE A 84 -15.56 5.98 -9.12
N CYS A 85 -16.09 7.00 -8.46
CA CYS A 85 -17.19 7.81 -8.99
C CYS A 85 -16.74 9.25 -9.19
N ARG A 86 -16.94 9.77 -10.40
CA ARG A 86 -16.85 11.19 -10.70
C ARG A 86 -18.20 11.84 -10.46
N PHE A 87 -18.21 12.94 -9.73
CA PHE A 87 -19.37 13.78 -9.53
C PHE A 87 -19.13 15.19 -10.05
N ASP A 88 -20.18 15.78 -10.62
CA ASP A 88 -20.28 17.22 -10.83
C ASP A 88 -21.23 17.79 -9.77
N TYR A 89 -20.81 18.85 -9.07
CA TYR A 89 -21.59 19.52 -8.01
C TYR A 89 -22.07 18.58 -6.88
N LEU A 90 -21.17 17.75 -6.35
CA LEU A 90 -21.42 16.98 -5.12
C LEU A 90 -21.31 17.92 -3.92
N CYS A 91 -22.30 17.93 -3.04
CA CYS A 91 -22.26 18.79 -1.85
C CYS A 91 -22.07 17.99 -0.56
N TYR A 92 -21.58 18.65 0.48
CA TYR A 92 -21.36 18.13 1.82
C TYR A 92 -21.95 19.10 2.85
N CYS A 93 -22.89 18.61 3.65
CA CYS A 93 -23.48 19.36 4.76
C CYS A 93 -22.62 19.16 6.01
N THR A 94 -21.95 20.21 6.48
CA THR A 94 -20.98 20.10 7.57
C THR A 94 -21.63 19.95 8.95
N GLU A 95 -22.91 20.35 9.07
CA GLU A 95 -23.74 20.15 10.28
C GLU A 95 -24.30 18.73 10.37
N ALA A 96 -24.76 18.16 9.25
CA ALA A 96 -25.26 16.78 9.21
C ALA A 96 -24.16 15.73 9.04
N GLU A 97 -22.96 16.18 8.65
CA GLU A 97 -21.82 15.34 8.23
C GLU A 97 -22.11 14.39 7.06
N GLU A 98 -23.04 14.77 6.17
CA GLU A 98 -23.49 13.93 5.06
C GLU A 98 -23.21 14.59 3.70
N PHE A 99 -22.83 13.75 2.72
CA PHE A 99 -22.83 14.14 1.32
C PHE A 99 -24.26 14.20 0.78
N VAL A 100 -24.52 15.13 -0.12
CA VAL A 100 -25.83 15.42 -0.71
C VAL A 100 -25.73 15.44 -2.23
N PHE A 101 -26.55 14.63 -2.87
CA PHE A 101 -26.80 14.60 -4.30
C PHE A 101 -28.11 15.33 -4.61
N PHE A 102 -28.05 16.38 -5.41
CA PHE A 102 -29.22 17.17 -5.78
C PHE A 102 -29.84 16.70 -7.10
N HIS A 103 -31.13 16.39 -7.10
CA HIS A 103 -31.88 15.97 -8.27
C HIS A 103 -32.51 17.13 -9.02
N SER A 104 -32.29 17.16 -10.33
CA SER A 104 -32.97 18.04 -11.28
C SER A 104 -33.44 17.23 -12.50
N ASN A 105 -34.05 17.87 -13.48
CA ASN A 105 -34.39 17.21 -14.75
C ASN A 105 -33.16 16.82 -15.59
N SER A 106 -31.97 17.33 -15.26
CA SER A 106 -30.71 17.03 -15.96
C SER A 106 -29.67 16.32 -15.09
N SER A 107 -30.00 15.97 -13.84
CA SER A 107 -29.15 15.12 -13.00
C SER A 107 -29.23 13.67 -13.46
N PHE A 108 -28.14 12.93 -13.34
CA PHE A 108 -28.13 11.50 -13.64
C PHE A 108 -27.11 10.76 -12.79
N MET A 109 -27.34 9.46 -12.62
CA MET A 109 -26.46 8.52 -11.94
C MET A 109 -26.17 7.34 -12.85
N LEU A 110 -24.89 7.12 -13.18
CA LEU A 110 -24.44 6.00 -13.99
C LEU A 110 -23.38 5.20 -13.21
N PRO A 111 -23.65 3.93 -12.84
CA PRO A 111 -24.91 3.20 -13.00
C PRO A 111 -26.03 3.76 -12.10
N ASN A 112 -27.29 3.45 -12.44
CA ASN A 112 -28.39 3.66 -11.52
C ASN A 112 -28.23 2.72 -10.31
N LEU A 113 -28.31 3.27 -9.10
CA LEU A 113 -28.02 2.54 -7.87
C LEU A 113 -29.20 1.66 -7.40
N GLY A 114 -30.44 1.98 -7.80
CA GLY A 114 -31.64 1.24 -7.43
C GLY A 114 -31.89 1.15 -5.91
N PRO A 115 -32.83 0.30 -5.48
CA PRO A 115 -33.22 0.19 -4.06
C PRO A 115 -32.17 -0.51 -3.18
N ARG A 116 -31.20 -1.22 -3.77
CA ARG A 116 -30.15 -1.96 -3.05
C ARG A 116 -28.82 -1.20 -2.99
N ARG A 117 -28.84 0.13 -3.13
CA ARG A 117 -27.64 0.98 -3.16
C ARG A 117 -26.75 0.93 -1.91
N PHE A 118 -27.24 0.32 -0.82
CA PHE A 118 -26.53 0.13 0.46
C PHE A 118 -26.12 -1.34 0.70
N GLN A 119 -26.35 -2.24 -0.26
CA GLN A 119 -26.05 -3.66 -0.15
C GLN A 119 -25.38 -4.20 -1.44
N PRO A 120 -24.05 -4.12 -1.57
CA PRO A 120 -23.07 -3.49 -0.66
C PRO A 120 -23.11 -1.95 -0.77
N ALA A 121 -22.26 -1.24 0.00
CA ALA A 121 -22.10 0.21 -0.14
C ALA A 121 -21.74 0.63 -1.57
N LEU A 122 -21.86 1.94 -1.88
CA LEU A 122 -21.56 2.43 -3.23
C LEU A 122 -20.11 2.15 -3.64
N LEU A 123 -19.16 2.60 -2.81
CA LEU A 123 -17.72 2.42 -3.01
C LEU A 123 -16.95 2.56 -1.69
N ASP A 124 -15.66 2.21 -1.71
CA ASP A 124 -14.73 2.43 -0.60
C ASP A 124 -13.92 3.73 -0.78
N LEU A 125 -13.83 4.54 0.27
CA LEU A 125 -13.04 5.77 0.35
C LEU A 125 -11.54 5.52 0.56
N SER A 126 -11.15 4.32 0.98
CA SER A 126 -9.75 3.93 1.16
C SER A 126 -9.36 2.78 0.25
N SER A 127 -8.06 2.49 0.12
CA SER A 127 -7.61 1.34 -0.64
C SER A 127 -7.77 0.00 0.09
N VAL A 128 -8.14 0.01 1.37
CA VAL A 128 -8.38 -1.21 2.15
C VAL A 128 -9.74 -1.80 1.77
N GLU A 129 -9.75 -3.10 1.48
CA GLU A 129 -10.93 -3.80 0.98
C GLU A 129 -11.96 -4.09 2.07
N ASP A 130 -13.23 -3.83 1.74
CA ASP A 130 -14.41 -4.31 2.49
C ASP A 130 -14.36 -3.97 3.99
N HIS A 131 -13.87 -2.76 4.28
CA HIS A 131 -13.82 -2.23 5.64
C HIS A 131 -14.97 -1.24 5.82
N ASN A 132 -15.97 -1.62 6.61
CA ASN A 132 -17.24 -0.89 6.75
C ASN A 132 -17.11 0.60 7.13
N THR A 133 -16.05 0.99 7.85
CA THR A 133 -15.77 2.41 8.18
C THR A 133 -15.32 3.24 6.98
N GLN A 134 -15.08 2.61 5.84
CA GLN A 134 -14.55 3.25 4.63
C GLN A 134 -15.63 3.45 3.57
N TYR A 135 -16.89 3.10 3.84
CA TYR A 135 -17.96 3.19 2.87
C TYR A 135 -18.38 4.63 2.58
N PHE A 136 -18.46 4.96 1.30
CA PHE A 136 -19.03 6.21 0.83
C PHE A 136 -20.54 6.08 0.59
N ASN A 137 -21.30 7.04 1.10
CA ASN A 137 -22.73 7.20 0.84
C ASN A 137 -23.10 8.69 0.73
N PHE A 138 -24.27 8.95 0.18
CA PHE A 138 -24.85 10.29 0.08
C PHE A 138 -26.37 10.24 0.20
N LEU A 139 -26.93 11.30 0.77
CA LEU A 139 -28.34 11.67 0.77
C LEU A 139 -28.77 12.17 -0.62
N GLU A 140 -30.02 11.95 -1.00
CA GLU A 140 -30.63 12.50 -2.21
C GLU A 140 -31.68 13.56 -1.86
N LEU A 141 -31.59 14.75 -2.45
CA LEU A 141 -32.58 15.83 -2.28
C LEU A 141 -32.97 16.44 -3.64
N PRO A 142 -34.18 16.99 -3.83
CA PRO A 142 -34.47 17.78 -5.03
C PRO A 142 -33.65 19.08 -5.01
N ALA A 143 -33.14 19.53 -6.17
CA ALA A 143 -32.39 20.78 -6.30
C ALA A 143 -33.20 22.00 -5.83
N ALA A 144 -34.54 21.94 -5.88
CA ALA A 144 -35.42 22.95 -5.32
C ALA A 144 -35.23 23.17 -3.79
N ALA A 145 -34.73 22.16 -3.07
CA ALA A 145 -34.42 22.27 -1.64
C ALA A 145 -33.32 23.28 -1.33
N LEU A 146 -32.45 23.61 -2.30
CA LEU A 146 -31.39 24.62 -2.14
C LEU A 146 -31.90 25.99 -1.68
N LYS A 147 -33.17 26.32 -1.98
CA LYS A 147 -33.80 27.57 -1.52
C LYS A 147 -33.94 27.67 0.01
N PHE A 148 -33.94 26.53 0.70
CA PHE A 148 -34.10 26.42 2.15
C PHE A 148 -32.81 25.99 2.86
N MET A 149 -31.73 25.76 2.11
CA MET A 149 -30.44 25.33 2.62
C MET A 149 -29.52 26.54 2.87
N PRO A 150 -28.48 26.39 3.70
CA PRO A 150 -27.40 27.39 3.80
C PRO A 150 -26.81 27.70 2.42
N LYS A 151 -26.28 28.91 2.25
CA LYS A 151 -25.62 29.31 1.00
C LYS A 151 -24.47 28.33 0.70
N PRO A 152 -24.43 27.72 -0.50
CA PRO A 152 -23.32 26.86 -0.89
C PRO A 152 -22.00 27.61 -0.91
N VAL A 153 -20.92 26.97 -0.48
CA VAL A 153 -19.55 27.40 -0.71
C VAL A 153 -18.94 26.46 -1.73
N PHE A 154 -18.62 26.98 -2.91
CA PHE A 154 -18.11 26.16 -4.00
C PHE A 154 -16.60 25.95 -3.88
N VAL A 155 -16.17 24.71 -3.98
CA VAL A 155 -14.76 24.34 -4.16
C VAL A 155 -14.51 24.21 -5.66
N PRO A 156 -13.75 25.14 -6.28
CA PRO A 156 -13.63 25.21 -7.73
C PRO A 156 -12.60 24.22 -8.31
N ASP A 157 -11.67 23.76 -7.48
CA ASP A 157 -10.63 22.80 -7.87
C ASP A 157 -11.24 21.45 -8.24
N VAL A 158 -10.59 20.71 -9.14
CA VAL A 158 -10.90 19.28 -9.29
C VAL A 158 -10.42 18.59 -8.02
N THR A 159 -11.30 17.88 -7.34
CA THR A 159 -10.95 17.26 -6.04
C THR A 159 -10.87 15.74 -6.12
N LEU A 160 -9.94 15.14 -5.39
CA LEU A 160 -9.96 13.71 -5.07
C LEU A 160 -10.37 13.54 -3.61
N ILE A 161 -11.54 12.96 -3.38
CA ILE A 161 -12.15 12.72 -2.07
C ILE A 161 -11.90 11.27 -1.66
N LEU A 162 -11.23 11.08 -0.52
CA LEU A 162 -10.85 9.78 0.00
C LEU A 162 -10.77 9.80 1.54
N ASN A 163 -10.50 8.63 2.12
CA ASN A 163 -10.10 8.48 3.51
C ASN A 163 -8.65 8.00 3.58
N ARG A 164 -7.85 8.62 4.44
CA ARG A 164 -6.59 8.01 4.87
C ARG A 164 -6.90 6.77 5.71
N PHE A 165 -6.07 5.73 5.63
CA PHE A 165 -6.34 4.47 6.34
C PHE A 165 -5.72 4.40 7.75
N ASN A 166 -4.46 4.80 7.92
CA ASN A 166 -3.79 4.84 9.22
C ASN A 166 -2.56 5.77 9.14
N PRO A 167 -2.75 7.10 9.24
CA PRO A 167 -1.74 8.11 8.89
C PRO A 167 -0.56 8.18 9.86
N ASP A 168 -0.67 7.54 11.03
CA ASP A 168 0.42 7.47 12.02
C ASP A 168 1.39 6.31 11.77
N ASN A 169 1.07 5.43 10.80
CA ASN A 169 1.90 4.29 10.47
C ASN A 169 2.42 4.43 9.04
N LEU A 170 3.74 4.62 8.92
CA LEU A 170 4.39 4.89 7.64
C LEU A 170 4.12 3.83 6.56
N MET A 171 3.97 2.55 6.93
CA MET A 171 3.66 1.50 5.96
C MET A 171 2.28 1.71 5.35
N HIS A 172 1.27 2.01 6.17
CA HIS A 172 -0.08 2.33 5.69
C HIS A 172 -0.10 3.65 4.89
N VAL A 173 0.61 4.68 5.35
CA VAL A 173 0.76 5.95 4.60
C VAL A 173 1.23 5.69 3.17
N PHE A 174 2.25 4.83 2.99
CA PHE A 174 2.77 4.53 1.66
C PHE A 174 1.91 3.54 0.87
N HIS A 175 1.56 2.41 1.49
CA HIS A 175 0.87 1.29 0.83
C HIS A 175 -0.60 1.57 0.56
N ASP A 176 -1.31 2.16 1.52
CA ASP A 176 -2.76 2.33 1.49
C ASP A 176 -3.20 3.74 1.07
N ASP A 177 -2.34 4.75 1.26
CA ASP A 177 -2.71 6.11 0.90
C ASP A 177 -1.93 6.64 -0.31
N LEU A 178 -0.63 6.93 -0.17
CA LEU A 178 0.14 7.69 -1.17
C LEU A 178 0.24 6.97 -2.53
N LEU A 179 0.50 5.66 -2.55
CA LEU A 179 0.57 4.87 -3.78
C LEU A 179 -0.79 4.82 -4.50
N PRO A 180 -1.89 4.42 -3.83
CA PRO A 180 -3.24 4.49 -4.38
C PRO A 180 -3.65 5.87 -4.87
N ILE A 181 -3.36 6.94 -4.12
CA ILE A 181 -3.64 8.33 -4.54
C ILE A 181 -2.89 8.66 -5.83
N PHE A 182 -1.56 8.46 -5.83
CA PHE A 182 -0.71 8.76 -6.97
C PHE A 182 -1.15 8.01 -8.24
N TYR A 183 -1.48 6.73 -8.10
CA TYR A 183 -1.94 5.93 -9.22
C TYR A 183 -3.33 6.38 -9.71
N THR A 184 -4.26 6.67 -8.78
CA THR A 184 -5.61 7.16 -9.12
C THR A 184 -5.54 8.49 -9.86
N MET A 185 -4.71 9.44 -9.41
CA MET A 185 -4.51 10.72 -10.09
C MET A 185 -4.04 10.52 -11.53
N ARG A 186 -3.15 9.55 -11.78
CA ARG A 186 -2.68 9.24 -13.14
C ARG A 186 -3.69 8.54 -14.04
N GLN A 187 -4.78 8.00 -13.50
CA GLN A 187 -5.84 7.38 -14.31
C GLN A 187 -6.75 8.40 -14.98
N TYR A 188 -6.83 9.62 -14.44
CA TYR A 188 -7.75 10.66 -14.90
C TYR A 188 -6.97 11.91 -15.29
N SER A 189 -7.11 12.35 -16.54
CA SER A 189 -6.29 13.43 -17.09
C SER A 189 -6.47 14.79 -16.42
N ASP A 190 -7.55 14.97 -15.66
CA ASP A 190 -7.92 16.18 -14.93
C ASP A 190 -7.66 16.07 -13.41
N LEU A 191 -7.12 14.95 -12.93
CA LEU A 191 -6.51 14.82 -11.60
C LEU A 191 -4.99 14.99 -11.72
N ASP A 192 -4.57 16.19 -12.10
CA ASP A 192 -3.15 16.57 -12.18
C ASP A 192 -2.62 17.09 -10.83
N ASP A 193 -1.43 17.68 -10.84
CA ASP A 193 -0.80 18.24 -9.65
C ASP A 193 -1.51 19.48 -9.09
N GLU A 194 -2.47 20.07 -9.80
CA GLU A 194 -3.32 21.16 -9.28
C GLU A 194 -4.63 20.63 -8.67
N ALA A 195 -4.88 19.32 -8.71
CA ALA A 195 -6.06 18.72 -8.09
C ALA A 195 -5.96 18.73 -6.56
N ARG A 196 -7.05 19.05 -5.86
CA ARG A 196 -7.05 19.14 -4.39
C ARG A 196 -7.43 17.82 -3.74
N LEU A 197 -6.62 17.35 -2.80
CA LEU A 197 -6.95 16.20 -1.96
C LEU A 197 -7.94 16.61 -0.87
N VAL A 198 -8.94 15.78 -0.60
CA VAL A 198 -9.94 15.99 0.46
C VAL A 198 -10.07 14.72 1.29
N PHE A 199 -9.75 14.83 2.58
CA PHE A 199 -9.72 13.72 3.53
C PHE A 199 -10.95 13.74 4.44
N MET A 200 -11.78 12.70 4.35
CA MET A 200 -13.11 12.67 4.97
C MET A 200 -13.19 11.84 6.27
N GLU A 201 -12.08 11.25 6.72
CA GLU A 201 -12.05 10.38 7.90
C GLU A 201 -12.13 11.12 9.24
N GLY A 202 -11.90 12.44 9.26
CA GLY A 202 -12.00 13.27 10.47
C GLY A 202 -10.72 13.34 11.30
N TRP A 203 -9.60 12.81 10.82
CA TRP A 203 -8.29 12.96 11.47
C TRP A 203 -7.65 14.31 11.18
N GLY A 204 -6.83 14.78 12.13
CA GLY A 204 -5.94 15.92 11.92
C GLY A 204 -4.82 15.61 10.94
N GLU A 205 -3.88 16.53 10.77
CA GLU A 205 -2.77 16.36 9.82
C GLU A 205 -1.93 15.10 10.12
N GLY A 206 -1.56 14.91 11.39
CA GLY A 206 -0.71 13.78 11.80
C GLY A 206 0.75 13.93 11.39
N ALA A 207 1.60 13.01 11.82
CA ALA A 207 3.07 13.15 11.71
C ALA A 207 3.61 13.07 10.27
N HIS A 208 2.82 12.54 9.33
CA HIS A 208 3.24 12.26 7.96
C HIS A 208 2.51 13.11 6.91
N PHE A 209 1.79 14.16 7.34
CA PHE A 209 0.93 14.96 6.45
C PHE A 209 1.69 15.62 5.29
N ASP A 210 2.93 16.03 5.54
CA ASP A 210 3.78 16.65 4.52
C ASP A 210 3.99 15.75 3.29
N LEU A 211 3.91 14.43 3.44
CA LEU A 211 4.02 13.51 2.31
C LEU A 211 2.82 13.61 1.37
N TYR A 212 1.62 13.86 1.90
CA TYR A 212 0.41 14.05 1.08
C TYR A 212 0.45 15.40 0.36
N ARG A 213 1.01 16.44 1.00
CA ARG A 213 1.24 17.76 0.39
C ARG A 213 2.20 17.69 -0.81
N LEU A 214 3.02 16.65 -0.92
CA LEU A 214 3.87 16.48 -2.11
C LEU A 214 3.03 16.07 -3.33
N LEU A 215 1.87 15.45 -3.17
CA LEU A 215 1.12 14.94 -4.33
C LEU A 215 0.43 16.05 -5.14
N SER A 216 0.16 17.21 -4.54
CA SER A 216 -0.55 18.33 -5.14
C SER A 216 0.08 19.67 -4.77
N SER A 217 -0.01 20.67 -5.65
CA SER A 217 0.33 22.07 -5.36
C SER A 217 -0.73 22.75 -4.47
N LYS A 218 -1.95 22.18 -4.39
CA LYS A 218 -3.03 22.65 -3.53
C LYS A 218 -2.90 22.04 -2.13
N GLN A 219 -3.19 22.85 -1.12
CA GLN A 219 -3.32 22.33 0.24
C GLN A 219 -4.47 21.33 0.36
N PRO A 220 -4.24 20.12 0.89
CA PRO A 220 -5.32 19.18 1.17
C PRO A 220 -6.33 19.78 2.17
N LEU A 221 -7.62 19.41 2.02
CA LEU A 221 -8.67 19.78 2.97
C LEU A 221 -8.98 18.61 3.90
N LEU A 222 -9.09 18.90 5.19
CA LEU A 222 -9.58 17.94 6.19
C LEU A 222 -11.06 18.17 6.45
N LYS A 223 -11.81 17.08 6.72
CA LYS A 223 -13.24 17.12 7.09
C LYS A 223 -13.56 18.19 8.15
N GLU A 224 -12.79 18.24 9.24
CA GLU A 224 -13.04 19.19 10.33
C GLU A 224 -12.85 20.65 9.91
N GLN A 225 -11.98 20.92 8.92
CA GLN A 225 -11.75 22.27 8.39
C GLN A 225 -12.92 22.77 7.53
N LEU A 226 -13.71 21.86 6.94
CA LEU A 226 -14.83 22.21 6.06
C LEU A 226 -15.86 23.10 6.78
N ARG A 227 -16.06 22.87 8.08
CA ARG A 227 -16.97 23.65 8.95
C ARG A 227 -16.61 25.14 9.01
N ASN A 228 -15.33 25.46 8.87
CA ASN A 228 -14.83 26.83 8.95
C ASN A 228 -15.12 27.62 7.67
N PHE A 229 -15.31 26.95 6.52
CA PHE A 229 -15.62 27.60 5.25
C PHE A 229 -17.12 27.84 5.07
N GLY A 230 -17.97 26.90 5.48
CA GLY A 230 -19.42 27.04 5.38
C GLY A 230 -20.20 25.81 5.84
N LYS A 231 -21.52 25.97 5.90
CA LYS A 231 -22.43 24.89 6.31
C LYS A 231 -22.74 23.90 5.18
N LEU A 232 -22.60 24.33 3.94
CA LEU A 232 -22.83 23.53 2.74
C LEU A 232 -21.68 23.74 1.77
N MET A 233 -20.74 22.80 1.73
CA MET A 233 -19.63 22.81 0.78
C MET A 233 -20.08 22.11 -0.50
N CYS A 234 -19.77 22.64 -1.69
CA CYS A 234 -20.12 22.01 -2.96
C CYS A 234 -18.90 21.91 -3.87
N PHE A 235 -18.47 20.69 -4.14
CA PHE A 235 -17.34 20.38 -5.02
C PHE A 235 -17.83 20.42 -6.46
N THR A 236 -17.34 21.38 -7.24
CA THR A 236 -17.78 21.55 -8.64
C THR A 236 -17.49 20.32 -9.48
N LYS A 237 -16.35 19.67 -9.21
CA LYS A 237 -15.93 18.43 -9.83
C LYS A 237 -15.10 17.60 -8.87
N SER A 238 -15.55 16.39 -8.57
CA SER A 238 -14.88 15.51 -7.60
C SER A 238 -14.80 14.07 -8.08
N TYR A 239 -13.64 13.45 -7.89
CA TYR A 239 -13.48 12.01 -7.92
C TYR A 239 -13.54 11.47 -6.50
N VAL A 240 -14.31 10.40 -6.29
CA VAL A 240 -14.54 9.80 -4.97
C VAL A 240 -14.13 8.34 -4.99
N GLY A 241 -13.27 7.96 -4.05
CA GLY A 241 -12.67 6.62 -3.95
C GLY A 241 -11.26 6.52 -4.54
N LEU A 242 -10.60 5.39 -4.31
CA LEU A 242 -9.21 5.13 -4.72
C LEU A 242 -9.07 3.83 -5.50
N SER A 243 -8.10 3.80 -6.41
CA SER A 243 -7.66 2.56 -7.03
C SER A 243 -6.87 1.70 -6.05
N LYS A 244 -7.27 0.44 -5.92
CA LYS A 244 -6.58 -0.56 -5.08
C LYS A 244 -5.47 -1.31 -5.82
N MET A 245 -5.27 -0.99 -7.10
CA MET A 245 -4.34 -1.66 -8.01
C MET A 245 -2.93 -1.80 -7.42
N THR A 246 -2.47 -0.78 -6.70
CA THR A 246 -1.12 -0.68 -6.14
C THR A 246 -0.90 -1.39 -4.81
N THR A 247 -1.95 -1.99 -4.22
CA THR A 247 -1.85 -2.69 -2.93
C THR A 247 -1.41 -4.15 -3.14
N TRP A 248 -0.51 -4.65 -2.29
CA TRP A 248 0.03 -6.02 -2.39
C TRP A 248 -0.14 -6.85 -1.12
N TYR A 249 -0.49 -6.23 0.01
CA TYR A 249 -0.62 -6.89 1.31
C TYR A 249 -1.99 -6.63 1.94
N GLN A 250 -2.48 -7.57 2.76
CA GLN A 250 -3.69 -7.40 3.57
C GLN A 250 -3.39 -7.73 5.04
N TYR A 251 -4.00 -6.97 5.94
CA TYR A 251 -3.63 -6.94 7.37
C TYR A 251 -4.43 -7.89 8.25
N GLY A 252 -5.36 -8.62 7.64
CA GLY A 252 -6.04 -9.72 8.28
C GLY A 252 -7.32 -9.40 9.02
N PHE A 253 -8.17 -8.54 8.44
CA PHE A 253 -9.48 -8.19 9.02
C PHE A 253 -10.50 -9.34 8.97
N VAL A 254 -10.48 -10.14 7.89
CA VAL A 254 -11.44 -11.24 7.65
C VAL A 254 -10.74 -12.62 7.68
N GLN A 255 -9.47 -12.67 7.32
CA GLN A 255 -8.62 -13.85 7.31
C GLN A 255 -7.26 -13.49 7.91
N PRO A 256 -6.36 -14.42 8.27
CA PRO A 256 -5.03 -14.04 8.74
C PRO A 256 -4.26 -13.18 7.73
N GLN A 257 -3.43 -12.26 8.22
CA GLN A 257 -2.66 -11.33 7.38
C GLN A 257 -1.70 -12.04 6.42
N GLY A 258 -1.39 -11.40 5.29
CA GLY A 258 -0.57 -11.99 4.25
C GLY A 258 -0.63 -11.26 2.91
N PRO A 259 0.09 -11.75 1.89
CA PRO A 259 0.01 -11.22 0.53
C PRO A 259 -1.43 -11.31 0.00
N LYS A 260 -1.84 -10.34 -0.82
CA LYS A 260 -3.15 -10.41 -1.51
C LYS A 260 -3.13 -11.56 -2.52
N ALA A 261 -4.28 -12.22 -2.71
CA ALA A 261 -4.38 -13.36 -3.63
C ALA A 261 -4.15 -12.96 -5.10
N ASN A 262 -4.57 -11.76 -5.49
CA ASN A 262 -4.46 -11.21 -6.84
C ASN A 262 -3.69 -9.88 -6.82
N ILE A 263 -2.36 -9.95 -6.68
CA ILE A 263 -1.51 -8.77 -6.76
C ILE A 263 -1.42 -8.32 -8.21
N LEU A 264 -1.91 -7.12 -8.51
CA LEU A 264 -1.92 -6.56 -9.86
C LEU A 264 -0.75 -5.60 -10.11
N VAL A 265 -0.19 -5.04 -9.04
CA VAL A 265 0.95 -4.12 -9.10
C VAL A 265 2.25 -4.85 -9.44
N SER A 266 3.10 -4.20 -10.23
CA SER A 266 4.48 -4.61 -10.44
C SER A 266 5.44 -3.62 -9.75
N GLY A 267 6.70 -4.02 -9.61
CA GLY A 267 7.73 -3.13 -9.11
C GLY A 267 7.96 -1.91 -10.02
N ASN A 268 7.49 -1.91 -11.27
CA ASN A 268 7.61 -0.74 -12.14
C ASN A 268 6.71 0.42 -11.67
N GLU A 269 5.45 0.16 -11.32
CA GLU A 269 4.56 1.19 -10.79
C GLU A 269 5.11 1.76 -9.47
N ILE A 270 5.60 0.86 -8.60
CA ILE A 270 6.25 1.23 -7.34
C ILE A 270 7.47 2.12 -7.57
N ARG A 271 8.35 1.75 -8.49
CA ARG A 271 9.56 2.53 -8.80
C ARG A 271 9.24 3.86 -9.47
N GLN A 272 8.19 3.94 -10.28
CA GLN A 272 7.72 5.21 -10.86
C GLN A 272 7.22 6.16 -9.77
N PHE A 273 6.43 5.65 -8.81
CA PHE A 273 6.02 6.42 -7.64
C PHE A 273 7.22 6.88 -6.82
N ALA A 274 8.14 5.98 -6.47
CA ALA A 274 9.32 6.30 -5.68
C ALA A 274 10.19 7.38 -6.36
N SER A 275 10.37 7.29 -7.68
CA SER A 275 11.12 8.27 -8.46
C SER A 275 10.45 9.64 -8.46
N SER A 276 9.13 9.69 -8.69
CA SER A 276 8.36 10.93 -8.67
C SER A 276 8.39 11.59 -7.29
N LEU A 277 8.28 10.81 -6.21
CA LEU A 277 8.35 11.35 -4.86
C LEU A 277 9.75 11.87 -4.52
N MET A 278 10.81 11.16 -4.92
CA MET A 278 12.19 11.63 -4.74
C MET A 278 12.44 12.96 -5.48
N GLU A 279 11.90 13.12 -6.68
CA GLU A 279 11.96 14.39 -7.42
C GLU A 279 11.31 15.53 -6.64
N LYS A 280 10.10 15.32 -6.13
CA LYS A 280 9.38 16.31 -5.31
C LYS A 280 10.07 16.61 -3.97
N LEU A 281 10.87 15.68 -3.47
CA LEU A 281 11.73 15.87 -2.30
C LEU A 281 13.08 16.54 -2.61
N ASN A 282 13.31 16.96 -3.86
CA ASN A 282 14.60 17.49 -4.34
C ASN A 282 15.78 16.53 -4.13
N ILE A 283 15.52 15.22 -4.22
CA ILE A 283 16.54 14.18 -4.10
C ILE A 283 17.01 13.82 -5.51
N THR A 284 18.14 14.38 -5.90
CA THR A 284 18.81 14.00 -7.14
C THR A 284 19.37 12.58 -6.99
N THR A 285 18.73 11.61 -7.65
CA THR A 285 19.37 10.31 -7.87
C THR A 285 20.52 10.55 -8.85
N ARG A 286 21.77 10.27 -8.45
CA ARG A 286 22.92 10.19 -9.37
C ARG A 286 22.77 8.94 -10.28
N GLY A 287 21.66 8.85 -10.99
CA GLY A 287 21.15 7.63 -11.62
C GLY A 287 20.52 7.85 -12.99
N GLY A 288 20.89 8.96 -13.66
CA GLY A 288 20.53 9.25 -15.05
C GLY A 288 21.69 9.72 -15.92
N GLU A 289 22.83 10.10 -15.32
CA GLU A 289 24.04 10.43 -16.07
C GLU A 289 25.06 9.32 -15.91
N GLU A 290 25.48 8.80 -17.06
CA GLU A 290 26.66 7.98 -17.30
C GLU A 290 27.95 8.74 -16.90
N SER A 291 28.05 9.15 -15.63
CA SER A 291 29.34 9.50 -15.05
C SER A 291 30.10 8.19 -14.85
N ALA A 292 30.98 7.95 -15.80
CA ALA A 292 31.94 6.88 -15.82
C ALA A 292 32.71 6.78 -14.48
N ALA A 293 32.93 5.54 -14.04
CA ALA A 293 34.16 5.12 -13.38
C ALA A 293 34.55 5.78 -12.03
N GLU A 294 33.61 6.24 -11.21
CA GLU A 294 33.85 6.29 -9.76
C GLU A 294 33.21 5.06 -9.12
N GLU A 295 34.01 4.26 -8.41
CA GLU A 295 33.52 3.19 -7.53
C GLU A 295 32.50 3.80 -6.57
N LYS A 296 31.20 3.63 -6.87
CA LYS A 296 30.13 4.05 -5.98
C LYS A 296 30.30 3.26 -4.67
N ASP A 297 30.80 3.95 -3.66
CA ASP A 297 31.02 3.47 -2.30
C ASP A 297 29.78 2.70 -1.82
N GLU A 298 29.90 1.39 -1.65
CA GLU A 298 28.81 0.53 -1.24
C GLU A 298 28.65 0.59 0.28
N TYR A 299 27.42 0.73 0.77
CA TYR A 299 27.17 0.85 2.20
C TYR A 299 25.89 0.18 2.66
N PHE A 300 25.92 -0.19 3.93
CA PHE A 300 24.76 -0.58 4.70
C PHE A 300 24.04 0.65 5.24
N VAL A 301 22.73 0.57 5.31
CA VAL A 301 21.90 1.44 6.14
C VAL A 301 21.29 0.58 7.23
N VAL A 302 21.44 0.98 8.49
CA VAL A 302 20.82 0.33 9.65
C VAL A 302 19.79 1.29 10.23
N PHE A 303 18.54 0.84 10.33
CA PHE A 303 17.52 1.61 11.05
C PHE A 303 17.69 1.45 12.56
N SER A 304 17.97 2.57 13.22
CA SER A 304 17.96 2.70 14.66
C SER A 304 16.58 3.13 15.16
N ARG A 305 16.27 2.80 16.41
CA ARG A 305 14.98 3.03 17.08
C ARG A 305 15.22 3.42 18.52
N SER A 306 14.37 4.28 19.08
CA SER A 306 14.49 4.75 20.47
C SER A 306 13.29 4.40 21.36
N ILE A 307 12.20 3.86 20.79
CA ILE A 307 10.92 3.67 21.51
C ILE A 307 10.57 2.19 21.73
N ASN A 308 10.59 1.38 20.67
CA ASN A 308 10.25 -0.05 20.71
C ASN A 308 11.00 -0.83 19.63
N ARG A 309 11.15 -2.15 19.82
CA ARG A 309 11.92 -3.05 18.92
C ARG A 309 13.34 -2.54 18.72
N LEU A 310 14.01 -2.20 19.81
CA LEU A 310 15.40 -1.76 19.78
C LEU A 310 16.31 -2.94 19.42
N ILE A 311 17.38 -2.65 18.68
CA ILE A 311 18.54 -3.53 18.59
C ILE A 311 19.45 -3.18 19.77
N LEU A 312 19.43 -3.98 20.83
CA LEU A 312 20.09 -3.64 22.09
C LEU A 312 21.62 -3.60 21.98
N ASN A 313 22.18 -4.36 21.04
CA ASN A 313 23.61 -4.39 20.71
C ASN A 313 23.93 -3.75 19.35
N GLU A 314 23.25 -2.65 19.00
CA GLU A 314 23.38 -1.98 17.69
C GLU A 314 24.84 -1.63 17.34
N ALA A 315 25.63 -1.14 18.30
CA ALA A 315 27.03 -0.78 18.07
C ALA A 315 27.89 -2.00 17.69
N GLU A 316 27.66 -3.15 18.33
CA GLU A 316 28.37 -4.40 18.03
C GLU A 316 27.98 -4.92 16.64
N LEU A 317 26.68 -4.85 16.32
CA LEU A 317 26.17 -5.19 14.99
C LEU A 317 26.83 -4.33 13.90
N ILE A 318 26.89 -3.02 14.09
CA ILE A 318 27.53 -2.09 13.14
C ILE A 318 29.00 -2.46 12.93
N LEU A 319 29.76 -2.67 14.01
CA LEU A 319 31.17 -3.05 13.93
C LEU A 319 31.36 -4.37 13.19
N ALA A 320 30.53 -5.37 13.46
CA ALA A 320 30.59 -6.67 12.81
C ALA A 320 30.28 -6.59 11.31
N LEU A 321 29.28 -5.78 10.91
CA LEU A 321 28.94 -5.56 9.50
C LEU A 321 30.09 -4.87 8.75
N VAL A 322 30.72 -3.85 9.34
CA VAL A 322 31.89 -3.17 8.76
C VAL A 322 33.04 -4.15 8.57
N GLN A 323 33.33 -4.98 9.59
CA GLN A 323 34.46 -5.91 9.57
C GLN A 323 34.25 -7.06 8.58
N GLU A 324 33.06 -7.67 8.54
CA GLU A 324 32.79 -8.83 7.68
C GLU A 324 32.72 -8.43 6.20
N PHE A 325 32.08 -7.30 5.88
CA PHE A 325 31.78 -6.92 4.49
C PHE A 325 32.69 -5.82 3.92
N GLN A 326 33.53 -5.19 4.74
CA GLN A 326 34.41 -4.08 4.33
C GLN A 326 33.64 -2.93 3.65
N MET A 327 32.40 -2.71 4.10
CA MET A 327 31.51 -1.65 3.64
C MET A 327 31.24 -0.70 4.79
N ARG A 328 31.10 0.60 4.50
CA ARG A 328 30.67 1.54 5.54
C ARG A 328 29.22 1.27 5.95
N VAL A 329 28.88 1.61 7.18
CA VAL A 329 27.52 1.48 7.73
C VAL A 329 27.03 2.88 8.12
N VAL A 330 25.82 3.22 7.72
CA VAL A 330 25.14 4.47 8.07
C VAL A 330 23.90 4.16 8.90
N THR A 331 23.75 4.80 10.05
CA THR A 331 22.53 4.68 10.85
C THR A 331 21.52 5.78 10.48
N VAL A 332 20.24 5.41 10.47
CA VAL A 332 19.12 6.32 10.25
C VAL A 332 18.03 6.05 11.30
N SER A 333 17.33 7.09 11.74
CA SER A 333 16.24 6.99 12.72
C SER A 333 15.12 7.95 12.29
N LEU A 334 13.86 7.47 12.33
CA LEU A 334 12.69 8.30 12.04
C LEU A 334 12.43 9.32 13.16
N GLU A 335 12.90 9.02 14.36
CA GLU A 335 12.77 9.86 15.55
C GLU A 335 13.76 11.03 15.56
N GLU A 336 14.94 10.85 14.96
CA GLU A 336 16.02 11.85 14.97
C GLU A 336 16.20 12.60 13.65
N GLN A 337 15.78 12.00 12.53
CA GLN A 337 16.04 12.53 11.19
C GLN A 337 14.74 12.74 10.43
N ASN A 338 14.69 13.84 9.65
CA ASN A 338 13.57 14.05 8.76
C ASN A 338 13.53 13.01 7.62
N PHE A 339 12.33 12.72 7.15
CA PHE A 339 12.10 11.70 6.13
C PHE A 339 12.88 11.91 4.83
N PRO A 340 13.00 13.14 4.27
CA PRO A 340 13.77 13.36 3.04
C PRO A 340 15.25 12.99 3.17
N ARG A 341 15.87 13.23 4.33
CA ARG A 341 17.26 12.81 4.60
C ARG A 341 17.39 11.30 4.62
N ILE A 342 16.45 10.61 5.23
CA ILE A 342 16.41 9.14 5.27
C ILE A 342 16.28 8.58 3.86
N VAL A 343 15.34 9.09 3.06
CA VAL A 343 15.17 8.67 1.65
C VAL A 343 16.43 8.92 0.84
N LYS A 344 17.11 10.06 1.02
CA LYS A 344 18.38 10.36 0.34
C LYS A 344 19.44 9.32 0.64
N VAL A 345 19.59 8.91 1.91
CA VAL A 345 20.54 7.88 2.32
C VAL A 345 20.12 6.49 1.79
N ILE A 346 18.85 6.12 1.88
CA ILE A 346 18.36 4.82 1.42
C ILE A 346 18.47 4.68 -0.09
N SER A 347 18.22 5.74 -0.86
CA SER A 347 18.25 5.73 -2.33
C SER A 347 19.62 5.36 -2.93
N GLY A 348 20.70 5.47 -2.15
CA GLY A 348 22.04 5.07 -2.54
C GLY A 348 22.56 3.80 -1.85
N ALA A 349 21.79 3.20 -0.95
CA ALA A 349 22.23 2.08 -0.13
C ALA A 349 22.32 0.77 -0.93
N SER A 350 23.30 -0.07 -0.58
CA SER A 350 23.41 -1.42 -1.12
C SER A 350 22.59 -2.42 -0.31
N ILE A 351 22.51 -2.21 1.01
CA ILE A 351 21.84 -3.11 1.94
C ILE A 351 21.11 -2.27 2.99
N LEU A 352 19.84 -2.58 3.24
CA LEU A 352 19.03 -1.97 4.29
C LEU A 352 18.74 -3.02 5.37
N VAL A 353 19.14 -2.75 6.61
CA VAL A 353 18.92 -3.61 7.77
C VAL A 353 17.96 -2.93 8.74
N SER A 354 16.93 -3.63 9.18
CA SER A 354 15.95 -3.08 10.13
C SER A 354 15.20 -4.17 10.86
N MET A 355 14.86 -3.92 12.13
CA MET A 355 13.79 -4.64 12.81
C MET A 355 12.46 -4.47 12.06
N HIS A 356 11.65 -5.53 12.01
CA HIS A 356 10.31 -5.55 11.42
C HIS A 356 9.49 -4.36 11.94
N GLY A 357 8.92 -3.58 11.03
CA GLY A 357 8.13 -2.41 11.39
C GLY A 357 7.85 -1.50 10.20
N ALA A 358 7.02 -0.49 10.41
CA ALA A 358 6.50 0.39 9.36
C ALA A 358 7.58 1.08 8.51
N GLN A 359 8.74 1.39 9.10
CA GLN A 359 9.84 2.09 8.44
C GLN A 359 10.47 1.32 7.29
N LEU A 360 10.35 -0.02 7.26
CA LEU A 360 10.86 -0.85 6.17
C LEU A 360 10.14 -0.61 4.84
N VAL A 361 9.00 0.09 4.84
CA VAL A 361 8.37 0.58 3.61
C VAL A 361 9.31 1.52 2.83
N SER A 362 10.28 2.16 3.48
CA SER A 362 11.31 2.94 2.79
C SER A 362 12.19 2.11 1.83
N SER A 363 12.13 0.77 1.88
CA SER A 363 12.73 -0.11 0.86
C SER A 363 12.22 0.17 -0.56
N LEU A 364 11.06 0.83 -0.72
CA LEU A 364 10.56 1.34 -2.02
C LEU A 364 11.61 2.22 -2.75
N PHE A 365 12.45 2.92 -2.00
CA PHE A 365 13.46 3.84 -2.56
C PHE A 365 14.80 3.17 -2.86
N LEU A 366 14.98 1.89 -2.50
CA LEU A 366 16.25 1.21 -2.73
C LEU A 366 16.54 1.04 -4.23
N PRO A 367 17.82 1.16 -4.63
CA PRO A 367 18.22 0.89 -6.01
C PRO A 367 18.02 -0.58 -6.36
N ARG A 368 17.91 -0.88 -7.66
CA ARG A 368 17.85 -2.27 -8.15
C ARG A 368 19.10 -3.05 -7.71
N GLY A 369 18.90 -4.29 -7.30
CA GLY A 369 19.95 -5.19 -6.81
C GLY A 369 20.39 -4.91 -5.36
N ALA A 370 19.75 -3.98 -4.65
CA ALA A 370 19.92 -3.82 -3.22
C ALA A 370 19.25 -4.95 -2.43
N VAL A 371 19.68 -5.11 -1.18
CA VAL A 371 19.20 -6.16 -0.28
C VAL A 371 18.41 -5.53 0.87
N VAL A 372 17.22 -6.07 1.14
CA VAL A 372 16.44 -5.79 2.35
C VAL A 372 16.70 -6.91 3.34
N VAL A 373 17.19 -6.56 4.53
CA VAL A 373 17.45 -7.47 5.64
C VAL A 373 16.48 -7.12 6.76
N GLU A 374 15.48 -7.96 6.91
CA GLU A 374 14.41 -7.79 7.87
C GLU A 374 14.66 -8.68 9.09
N LEU A 375 14.77 -8.05 10.26
CA LEU A 375 15.02 -8.72 11.53
C LEU A 375 13.69 -8.88 12.29
N PHE A 376 13.42 -10.08 12.79
CA PHE A 376 12.20 -10.40 13.52
C PHE A 376 12.51 -10.70 14.99
N PRO A 377 11.74 -10.14 15.95
CA PRO A 377 11.82 -10.51 17.35
C PRO A 377 11.54 -12.00 17.59
N TYR A 378 11.80 -12.46 18.81
CA TYR A 378 11.53 -13.84 19.19
C TYR A 378 10.05 -14.20 19.03
N ALA A 379 9.79 -15.48 18.71
CA ALA A 379 8.47 -16.03 18.42
C ALA A 379 7.73 -15.44 17.19
N VAL A 380 8.27 -14.43 16.52
CA VAL A 380 7.66 -13.87 15.31
C VAL A 380 8.14 -14.61 14.06
N ASN A 381 7.23 -15.33 13.39
CA ASN A 381 7.57 -16.12 12.21
C ASN A 381 7.64 -15.28 10.92
N PRO A 382 8.82 -15.14 10.27
CA PRO A 382 8.99 -14.32 9.07
C PRO A 382 8.19 -14.78 7.85
N GLU A 383 7.69 -16.02 7.84
CA GLU A 383 6.87 -16.54 6.73
C GLU A 383 5.39 -16.14 6.85
N GLN A 384 4.97 -15.62 8.02
CA GLN A 384 3.58 -15.20 8.26
C GLN A 384 3.40 -13.68 8.07
N TYR A 385 4.41 -12.88 8.37
CA TYR A 385 4.37 -11.41 8.32
C TYR A 385 5.28 -10.90 7.19
N THR A 386 4.77 -10.89 5.96
CA THR A 386 5.59 -10.78 4.74
C THR A 386 5.37 -9.52 3.87
N PRO A 387 5.01 -8.33 4.40
CA PRO A 387 4.72 -7.17 3.56
C PRO A 387 5.94 -6.75 2.72
N TYR A 388 7.15 -6.80 3.29
CA TYR A 388 8.38 -6.38 2.60
C TYR A 388 9.00 -7.50 1.76
N LYS A 389 8.89 -8.75 2.19
CA LYS A 389 9.18 -9.92 1.32
C LYS A 389 8.34 -9.88 0.04
N THR A 390 7.04 -9.59 0.18
CA THR A 390 6.12 -9.46 -0.97
C THR A 390 6.52 -8.29 -1.86
N LEU A 391 6.79 -7.12 -1.28
CA LEU A 391 7.28 -5.95 -2.02
C LEU A 391 8.56 -6.26 -2.82
N ALA A 392 9.58 -6.81 -2.16
CA ALA A 392 10.86 -7.15 -2.79
C ALA A 392 10.70 -8.18 -3.92
N SER A 393 9.70 -9.05 -3.82
CA SER A 393 9.40 -10.11 -4.80
C SER A 393 8.51 -9.66 -5.95
N LEU A 394 8.00 -8.41 -5.94
CA LEU A 394 7.18 -7.90 -7.05
C LEU A 394 8.00 -7.89 -8.35
N PRO A 395 7.43 -8.33 -9.49
CA PRO A 395 8.13 -8.31 -10.78
C PRO A 395 8.63 -6.91 -11.14
N GLY A 396 9.94 -6.75 -11.41
CA GLY A 396 10.55 -5.45 -11.72
C GLY A 396 10.94 -4.60 -10.50
N MET A 397 10.68 -5.08 -9.28
CA MET A 397 11.22 -4.46 -8.07
C MET A 397 12.71 -4.75 -7.92
N ASP A 398 13.17 -5.93 -8.34
CA ASP A 398 14.60 -6.30 -8.40
C ASP A 398 15.35 -6.08 -7.06
N LEU A 399 14.69 -6.36 -5.94
CA LEU A 399 15.33 -6.36 -4.62
C LEU A 399 15.60 -7.80 -4.18
N GLN A 400 16.66 -7.98 -3.43
CA GLN A 400 16.90 -9.22 -2.70
C GLN A 400 16.35 -9.08 -1.29
N TYR A 401 15.87 -10.17 -0.71
CA TYR A 401 15.25 -10.16 0.61
C TYR A 401 15.86 -11.24 1.50
N VAL A 402 16.16 -10.85 2.74
CA VAL A 402 16.68 -11.72 3.80
C VAL A 402 15.80 -11.52 5.02
N ALA A 403 15.31 -12.61 5.60
CA ALA A 403 14.72 -12.59 6.93
C ALA A 403 15.70 -13.20 7.91
N TRP A 404 15.89 -12.56 9.05
CA TRP A 404 16.54 -13.14 10.22
C TRP A 404 15.56 -13.09 11.38
N ARG A 405 15.45 -14.18 12.14
CA ARG A 405 14.56 -14.28 13.30
C ARG A 405 15.40 -14.55 14.53
N ASN A 406 15.12 -13.84 15.62
CA ASN A 406 15.69 -14.20 16.91
C ASN A 406 15.11 -15.56 17.37
N MET A 407 15.99 -16.56 17.51
CA MET A 407 15.62 -17.90 17.99
C MET A 407 15.96 -18.11 19.46
N VAL A 408 16.62 -17.15 20.10
CA VAL A 408 17.11 -17.23 21.49
C VAL A 408 16.22 -16.35 22.36
N GLU A 409 15.50 -16.95 23.30
CA GLU A 409 14.54 -16.24 24.14
C GLU A 409 15.25 -15.22 25.05
N GLU A 410 16.41 -15.60 25.58
CA GLU A 410 17.26 -14.78 26.45
C GLU A 410 17.75 -13.49 25.77
N ASN A 411 17.75 -13.46 24.45
CA ASN A 411 18.08 -12.30 23.64
C ASN A 411 16.89 -11.35 23.43
N SER A 412 15.78 -11.55 24.14
CA SER A 412 14.56 -10.74 24.00
C SER A 412 14.20 -10.04 25.30
N VAL A 413 13.85 -8.75 25.20
CA VAL A 413 13.37 -7.95 26.34
C VAL A 413 11.95 -7.50 26.06
N ALA A 414 11.01 -7.97 26.89
CA ALA A 414 9.60 -7.62 26.83
C ALA A 414 9.21 -6.68 27.98
N TYR A 415 8.09 -5.98 27.83
CA TYR A 415 7.61 -4.99 28.80
C TYR A 415 6.14 -5.24 29.18
N PRO A 416 5.83 -6.27 29.99
CA PRO A 416 4.45 -6.70 30.28
C PRO A 416 3.59 -5.62 30.97
N GLU A 417 4.21 -4.64 31.62
CA GLU A 417 3.54 -3.54 32.33
C GLU A 417 3.15 -2.35 31.45
N ARG A 418 3.58 -2.32 30.18
CA ARG A 418 3.20 -1.23 29.26
C ARG A 418 1.69 -1.27 28.95
N PRO A 419 1.14 -0.21 28.33
CA PRO A 419 -0.20 -0.30 27.73
C PRO A 419 -0.28 -1.43 26.70
N TRP A 420 -1.47 -1.99 26.49
CA TRP A 420 -1.68 -3.15 25.61
C TRP A 420 -1.28 -2.85 24.16
N GLU A 421 -1.49 -1.63 23.69
CA GLU A 421 -1.08 -1.15 22.37
C GLU A 421 0.44 -1.13 22.15
N GLN A 422 1.22 -1.25 23.25
CA GLN A 422 2.68 -1.34 23.26
C GLN A 422 3.18 -2.71 23.74
N GLY A 423 2.31 -3.74 23.72
CA GLY A 423 2.66 -5.12 24.03
C GLY A 423 2.57 -5.51 25.51
N GLY A 424 2.00 -4.67 26.37
CA GLY A 424 1.79 -5.07 27.76
C GLY A 424 0.62 -6.03 27.95
N ILE A 425 0.77 -6.94 28.89
CA ILE A 425 -0.18 -8.05 29.16
C ILE A 425 -0.73 -8.02 30.60
N ALA A 426 -0.32 -7.05 31.43
CA ALA A 426 -0.78 -6.93 32.82
C ALA A 426 -2.30 -6.78 32.98
N HIS A 427 -3.00 -6.34 31.93
CA HIS A 427 -4.46 -6.21 31.88
C HIS A 427 -5.21 -7.53 31.65
N LEU A 428 -4.51 -8.59 31.26
CA LEU A 428 -5.07 -9.92 31.01
C LEU A 428 -5.13 -10.74 32.30
N ASP A 429 -5.90 -11.82 32.32
CA ASP A 429 -5.84 -12.77 33.44
C ASP A 429 -4.50 -13.53 33.47
N LYS A 430 -4.22 -14.19 34.60
CA LYS A 430 -2.93 -14.88 34.79
C LYS A 430 -2.75 -16.07 33.86
N GLU A 431 -3.84 -16.74 33.48
CA GLU A 431 -3.77 -17.93 32.62
C GLU A 431 -3.35 -17.53 31.20
N GLU A 432 -3.94 -16.46 30.67
CA GLU A 432 -3.57 -15.90 29.37
C GLU A 432 -2.16 -15.30 29.40
N GLN A 433 -1.76 -14.63 30.49
CA GLN A 433 -0.38 -14.17 30.66
C GLN A 433 0.61 -15.34 30.62
N ASP A 434 0.36 -16.41 31.38
CA ASP A 434 1.22 -17.61 31.42
C ASP A 434 1.27 -18.31 30.04
N HIS A 435 0.15 -18.36 29.33
CA HIS A 435 0.09 -18.86 27.95
C HIS A 435 0.99 -18.03 27.01
N ILE A 436 0.83 -16.71 27.02
CA ILE A 436 1.63 -15.80 26.17
C ILE A 436 3.12 -15.93 26.49
N LEU A 437 3.48 -15.98 27.78
CA LEU A 437 4.87 -16.09 28.23
C LEU A 437 5.52 -17.41 27.78
N THR A 438 4.78 -18.52 27.82
CA THR A 438 5.30 -19.86 27.48
C THR A 438 5.26 -20.18 25.97
N SER A 439 4.51 -19.42 25.18
CA SER A 439 4.44 -19.60 23.73
C SER A 439 5.78 -19.38 23.02
N LYS A 440 6.09 -20.21 22.02
CA LYS A 440 7.36 -20.15 21.25
C LYS A 440 7.19 -19.58 19.85
N GLU A 441 5.95 -19.45 19.38
CA GLU A 441 5.64 -18.90 18.07
C GLU A 441 4.22 -18.34 18.07
N VAL A 442 4.08 -17.09 17.61
CA VAL A 442 2.77 -16.44 17.49
C VAL A 442 1.93 -17.18 16.45
N PRO A 443 0.73 -17.68 16.81
CA PRO A 443 -0.17 -18.31 15.85
C PRO A 443 -0.72 -17.29 14.86
N ARG A 444 -1.19 -17.80 13.71
CA ARG A 444 -1.95 -16.99 12.76
C ARG A 444 -3.18 -16.42 13.44
N HIS A 445 -3.37 -15.12 13.33
CA HIS A 445 -4.43 -14.39 13.99
C HIS A 445 -5.04 -13.34 13.07
N LEU A 446 -6.23 -12.86 13.43
CA LEU A 446 -6.85 -11.70 12.82
C LEU A 446 -6.29 -10.42 13.42
N CYS A 447 -6.29 -9.37 12.62
CA CYS A 447 -5.92 -8.02 13.05
C CYS A 447 -6.84 -7.53 14.17
N CYS A 448 -6.45 -6.59 15.03
CA CYS A 448 -5.13 -5.96 15.21
C CYS A 448 -4.75 -5.94 16.70
N ARG A 449 -5.50 -6.68 17.52
CA ARG A 449 -5.50 -6.60 18.98
C ARG A 449 -5.15 -7.93 19.63
N ASN A 450 -4.52 -8.84 18.88
CA ASN A 450 -4.06 -10.11 19.44
C ASN A 450 -2.95 -9.82 20.46
N PRO A 451 -3.14 -10.15 21.75
CA PRO A 451 -2.20 -9.76 22.80
C PRO A 451 -0.85 -10.47 22.69
N GLU A 452 -0.84 -11.75 22.28
CA GLU A 452 0.38 -12.52 22.06
C GLU A 452 1.26 -11.90 20.96
N TRP A 453 0.64 -11.53 19.83
CA TRP A 453 1.30 -10.80 18.75
C TRP A 453 1.91 -9.49 19.25
N LEU A 454 1.13 -8.66 19.96
CA LEU A 454 1.60 -7.37 20.45
C LEU A 454 2.74 -7.55 21.45
N TYR A 455 2.63 -8.54 22.35
CA TYR A 455 3.68 -8.87 23.32
C TYR A 455 5.00 -9.27 22.63
N ARG A 456 4.94 -10.12 21.59
CA ARG A 456 6.13 -10.61 20.88
C ARG A 456 6.70 -9.60 19.90
N ILE A 457 5.86 -8.89 19.14
CA ILE A 457 6.36 -7.97 18.12
C ILE A 457 7.02 -6.72 18.71
N TYR A 458 6.66 -6.28 19.92
CA TYR A 458 7.25 -5.10 20.55
C TYR A 458 8.49 -5.37 21.40
N GLN A 459 8.98 -6.62 21.43
CA GLN A 459 10.19 -6.97 22.17
C GLN A 459 11.42 -6.28 21.57
N ASP A 460 12.28 -5.78 22.45
CA ASP A 460 13.63 -5.37 22.07
C ASP A 460 14.51 -6.63 21.95
N THR A 461 15.52 -6.57 21.09
CA THR A 461 16.27 -7.76 20.66
C THR A 461 17.77 -7.52 20.74
N ILE A 462 18.50 -8.45 21.37
CA ILE A 462 19.94 -8.62 21.20
C ILE A 462 20.13 -9.48 19.95
N VAL A 463 20.76 -8.94 18.91
CA VAL A 463 20.98 -9.67 17.66
C VAL A 463 22.13 -10.64 17.83
N ASP A 464 21.89 -11.92 17.54
CA ASP A 464 22.96 -12.91 17.40
C ASP A 464 23.74 -12.64 16.12
N ILE A 465 24.87 -11.95 16.27
CA ILE A 465 25.70 -11.48 15.15
C ILE A 465 26.17 -12.65 14.27
N PRO A 466 26.71 -13.77 14.80
CA PRO A 466 27.15 -14.89 13.97
C PRO A 466 26.04 -15.45 13.08
N SER A 467 24.84 -15.68 13.63
CA SER A 467 23.67 -16.16 12.89
C SER A 467 23.24 -15.17 11.80
N LEU A 468 23.24 -13.87 12.10
CA LEU A 468 22.89 -12.86 11.10
C LEU A 468 23.93 -12.80 9.96
N LEU A 469 25.22 -12.82 10.28
CA LEU A 469 26.28 -12.81 9.27
C LEU A 469 26.21 -14.06 8.37
N GLU A 470 25.88 -15.23 8.94
CA GLU A 470 25.64 -16.45 8.17
C GLU A 470 24.50 -16.27 7.15
N ALA A 471 23.37 -15.70 7.57
CA ALA A 471 22.24 -15.40 6.69
C ALA A 471 22.62 -14.44 5.54
N LEU A 472 23.52 -13.49 5.81
CA LEU A 472 23.95 -12.48 4.83
C LEU A 472 25.01 -12.99 3.84
N ARG A 473 25.92 -13.86 4.27
CA ARG A 473 27.06 -14.34 3.45
C ARG A 473 26.64 -14.94 2.11
N ALA A 474 25.55 -15.70 2.07
CA ALA A 474 25.07 -16.35 0.85
C ALA A 474 24.60 -15.34 -0.21
N ILE A 475 24.06 -14.21 0.24
CA ILE A 475 23.36 -13.23 -0.59
C ILE A 475 24.33 -12.16 -1.09
N VAL A 476 25.25 -11.69 -0.25
CA VAL A 476 26.28 -10.74 -0.67
C VAL A 476 27.23 -11.36 -1.69
N LYS A 477 27.60 -12.64 -1.54
CA LYS A 477 28.48 -13.34 -2.51
C LYS A 477 27.84 -13.60 -3.87
N THR A 478 26.52 -13.74 -3.92
CA THR A 478 25.77 -14.05 -5.15
C THR A 478 25.18 -12.82 -5.82
N ARG A 479 25.39 -11.62 -5.25
CA ARG A 479 24.86 -10.35 -5.74
C ARG A 479 25.18 -10.17 -7.23
N PRO A 480 24.21 -10.37 -8.13
CA PRO A 480 24.48 -10.21 -9.54
C PRO A 480 24.70 -8.72 -9.79
N ASN A 481 25.66 -8.37 -10.65
CA ASN A 481 25.93 -6.99 -11.03
C ASN A 481 24.80 -6.49 -11.96
N LEU A 482 23.61 -6.26 -11.38
CA LEU A 482 22.36 -5.89 -12.05
C LEU A 482 22.38 -4.47 -12.66
N LYS A 483 23.51 -3.76 -12.52
CA LYS A 483 23.78 -2.43 -13.11
C LYS A 483 23.66 -2.40 -14.65
N LYS A 484 23.47 -3.55 -15.32
CA LYS A 484 23.25 -3.68 -16.77
C LYS A 484 21.91 -4.31 -17.19
N ALA A 485 21.00 -4.61 -16.26
CA ALA A 485 19.71 -5.18 -16.61
C ALA A 485 18.83 -4.07 -17.21
N LYS A 486 18.81 -3.97 -18.54
CA LYS A 486 17.73 -3.29 -19.26
C LYS A 486 16.39 -3.84 -18.75
N PRO A 487 15.35 -3.01 -18.58
CA PRO A 487 14.06 -3.46 -18.10
C PRO A 487 13.65 -4.66 -18.94
N ALA A 488 13.47 -5.82 -18.29
CA ALA A 488 13.01 -7.00 -18.98
C ALA A 488 11.58 -6.71 -19.45
N SER A 489 11.41 -6.40 -20.73
CA SER A 489 10.10 -6.40 -21.34
C SER A 489 9.58 -7.83 -21.25
N THR A 490 8.63 -8.10 -20.37
CA THR A 490 7.96 -9.40 -20.31
C THR A 490 7.17 -9.56 -21.61
N VAL A 491 7.70 -10.37 -22.54
CA VAL A 491 7.06 -10.61 -23.83
C VAL A 491 6.23 -11.89 -23.75
N HIS A 492 4.94 -11.79 -24.09
CA HIS A 492 4.00 -12.91 -24.10
C HIS A 492 4.00 -13.65 -25.45
N PRO A 493 3.68 -14.96 -25.48
CA PRO A 493 3.41 -15.66 -26.74
C PRO A 493 2.23 -15.00 -27.47
N GLY A 494 2.31 -14.91 -28.81
CA GLY A 494 1.13 -14.61 -29.63
C GLY A 494 0.15 -15.80 -29.68
N ARG A 495 -0.98 -15.62 -30.38
CA ARG A 495 -1.91 -16.73 -30.68
C ARG A 495 -1.18 -17.82 -31.49
N VAL A 496 -1.54 -19.08 -31.26
CA VAL A 496 -1.17 -20.15 -32.21
C VAL A 496 -1.84 -19.88 -33.55
N ARG A 497 -1.21 -20.29 -34.64
CA ARG A 497 -1.66 -19.98 -36.00
C ARG A 497 -2.22 -21.22 -36.67
N GLU A 498 -3.21 -21.01 -37.53
CA GLU A 498 -3.81 -22.07 -38.36
C GLU A 498 -4.15 -23.34 -37.55
N PRO A 499 -4.91 -23.23 -36.45
CA PRO A 499 -5.36 -24.43 -35.75
C PRO A 499 -6.26 -25.23 -36.70
N GLN A 500 -6.12 -26.55 -36.71
CA GLN A 500 -6.87 -27.48 -37.54
C GLN A 500 -7.21 -28.71 -36.73
N CYS A 501 -8.34 -29.35 -37.07
CA CYS A 501 -8.66 -30.66 -36.53
C CYS A 501 -9.07 -31.64 -37.62
N GLN A 502 -8.71 -32.89 -37.39
CA GLN A 502 -9.04 -34.04 -38.22
C GLN A 502 -9.67 -35.09 -37.33
N THR A 503 -10.76 -35.68 -37.79
CA THR A 503 -11.50 -36.69 -37.04
C THR A 503 -11.50 -38.00 -37.79
N SER A 504 -11.47 -39.10 -37.04
CA SER A 504 -11.64 -40.44 -37.62
C SER A 504 -12.50 -41.29 -36.69
N VAL A 505 -13.48 -41.97 -37.28
CA VAL A 505 -14.37 -42.91 -36.59
C VAL A 505 -13.91 -44.32 -36.98
N GLN A 506 -13.44 -45.09 -36.00
CA GLN A 506 -12.87 -46.42 -36.26
C GLN A 506 -13.91 -47.54 -36.01
N ALA A 507 -14.89 -47.31 -35.13
CA ALA A 507 -16.01 -48.22 -34.83
C ALA A 507 -17.22 -47.44 -34.28
N THR A 508 -18.37 -48.10 -34.08
CA THR A 508 -19.62 -47.44 -33.59
C THR A 508 -19.47 -46.76 -32.22
N ASN A 509 -18.44 -47.08 -31.44
CA ASN A 509 -18.19 -46.55 -30.10
C ASN A 509 -16.82 -45.86 -29.95
N GLU A 510 -16.01 -45.74 -31.01
CA GLU A 510 -14.65 -45.18 -30.92
C GLU A 510 -14.40 -44.11 -31.98
N ALA A 511 -14.10 -42.89 -31.52
CA ALA A 511 -13.68 -41.78 -32.36
C ALA A 511 -12.35 -41.20 -31.86
N LYS A 512 -11.56 -40.69 -32.81
CA LYS A 512 -10.29 -39.99 -32.54
C LYS A 512 -10.38 -38.58 -33.09
N LEU A 513 -9.95 -37.62 -32.28
CA LEU A 513 -9.85 -36.21 -32.62
C LEU A 513 -8.38 -35.82 -32.64
N THR A 514 -7.83 -35.55 -33.81
CA THR A 514 -6.48 -35.02 -33.98
C THR A 514 -6.55 -33.52 -34.10
N VAL A 515 -5.82 -32.79 -33.27
CA VAL A 515 -5.74 -31.32 -33.30
C VAL A 515 -4.30 -30.92 -33.57
N SER A 516 -4.10 -30.00 -34.51
CA SER A 516 -2.78 -29.49 -34.89
C SER A 516 -2.78 -27.99 -35.11
N TRP A 517 -1.64 -27.34 -34.96
CA TRP A 517 -1.49 -25.88 -35.15
C TRP A 517 -0.05 -25.50 -35.50
N GLN A 518 0.16 -24.27 -35.92
CA GLN A 518 1.47 -23.65 -36.05
C GLN A 518 1.82 -22.78 -34.84
N ILE A 519 3.11 -22.63 -34.60
CA ILE A 519 3.63 -21.80 -33.50
C ILE A 519 3.29 -20.30 -33.70
N PRO A 520 3.21 -19.53 -32.60
CA PRO A 520 3.06 -18.08 -32.67
C PRO A 520 4.18 -17.41 -33.48
N TRP A 521 3.85 -16.42 -34.30
CA TRP A 521 4.81 -15.75 -35.19
C TRP A 521 5.94 -15.04 -34.44
N ASN A 522 5.69 -14.59 -33.21
CA ASN A 522 6.65 -13.86 -32.40
C ASN A 522 7.67 -14.78 -31.70
N LEU A 523 7.41 -16.09 -31.64
CA LEU A 523 8.27 -17.06 -30.97
C LEU A 523 9.69 -17.10 -31.56
N LYS A 524 9.84 -16.87 -32.87
CA LYS A 524 11.17 -16.82 -33.53
C LYS A 524 12.04 -15.65 -33.08
N TYR A 525 11.46 -14.61 -32.49
CA TYR A 525 12.19 -13.46 -31.95
C TYR A 525 12.46 -13.57 -30.45
N LEU A 526 11.94 -14.63 -29.81
CA LEU A 526 12.05 -14.85 -28.38
C LEU A 526 13.02 -15.99 -28.09
N LYS A 527 13.97 -15.75 -27.18
CA LYS A 527 14.88 -16.80 -26.68
C LYS A 527 14.16 -17.66 -25.63
N VAL A 528 13.25 -18.53 -26.08
CA VAL A 528 12.43 -19.37 -25.19
C VAL A 528 13.10 -20.73 -24.99
N ARG A 529 13.19 -21.19 -23.73
CA ARG A 529 13.79 -22.50 -23.38
C ARG A 529 12.81 -23.65 -23.45
N GLU A 530 11.54 -23.40 -23.11
CA GLU A 530 10.50 -24.42 -23.03
C GLU A 530 9.18 -23.84 -23.56
N VAL A 531 8.54 -24.60 -24.46
CA VAL A 531 7.25 -24.25 -25.07
C VAL A 531 6.28 -25.38 -24.83
N LYS A 532 5.11 -25.05 -24.28
CA LYS A 532 3.97 -25.95 -24.11
C LYS A 532 2.71 -25.33 -24.71
N TYR A 533 1.68 -26.14 -24.85
CA TYR A 533 0.39 -25.72 -25.34
C TYR A 533 -0.70 -26.22 -24.43
N GLU A 534 -1.70 -25.39 -24.20
CA GLU A 534 -2.90 -25.78 -23.48
C GLU A 534 -4.05 -25.89 -24.46
N VAL A 535 -4.70 -27.06 -24.45
CA VAL A 535 -5.81 -27.40 -25.31
C VAL A 535 -7.03 -27.67 -24.45
N TRP A 536 -8.13 -26.97 -24.70
CA TRP A 536 -9.42 -27.23 -24.08
C TRP A 536 -10.35 -27.86 -25.10
N ILE A 537 -11.02 -28.94 -24.72
CA ILE A 537 -12.00 -29.64 -25.55
C ILE A 537 -13.33 -29.67 -24.81
N GLN A 538 -14.37 -29.10 -25.41
CA GLN A 538 -15.71 -29.03 -24.84
C GLN A 538 -16.73 -29.62 -25.82
N GLU A 539 -17.63 -30.47 -25.32
CA GLU A 539 -18.77 -30.96 -26.11
C GLU A 539 -19.79 -29.83 -26.31
N GLN A 540 -20.27 -29.64 -27.53
CA GLN A 540 -21.19 -28.55 -27.85
C GLN A 540 -22.53 -28.73 -27.10
N GLY A 541 -22.83 -27.80 -26.19
CA GLY A 541 -24.04 -27.82 -25.35
C GLY A 541 -23.77 -28.21 -23.89
N GLU A 542 -22.57 -28.70 -23.57
CA GLU A 542 -22.13 -28.98 -22.21
C GLU A 542 -21.37 -27.79 -21.61
N ASN A 543 -21.43 -27.62 -20.28
CA ASN A 543 -20.70 -26.54 -19.58
C ASN A 543 -19.32 -26.95 -19.07
N THR A 544 -18.97 -28.23 -19.21
CA THR A 544 -17.69 -28.80 -18.76
C THR A 544 -16.74 -28.99 -19.94
N TYR A 545 -15.44 -28.77 -19.70
CA TYR A 545 -14.39 -28.92 -20.71
C TYR A 545 -13.23 -29.76 -20.16
N MET A 546 -12.48 -30.37 -21.07
CA MET A 546 -11.32 -31.21 -20.78
C MET A 546 -10.04 -30.43 -21.13
N PRO A 547 -9.24 -30.00 -20.14
CA PRO A 547 -7.98 -29.30 -20.38
C PRO A 547 -6.80 -30.28 -20.49
N TYR A 548 -5.91 -30.02 -21.46
CA TYR A 548 -4.69 -30.79 -21.69
C TYR A 548 -3.48 -29.88 -21.84
N ILE A 549 -2.33 -30.28 -21.29
CA ILE A 549 -1.04 -29.60 -21.51
C ILE A 549 -0.16 -30.48 -22.40
N LEU A 550 0.17 -29.97 -23.58
CA LEU A 550 0.87 -30.72 -24.62
C LEU A 550 2.24 -30.11 -24.94
N PRO A 551 3.29 -30.93 -25.12
CA PRO A 551 4.62 -30.46 -25.51
C PRO A 551 4.80 -30.25 -27.02
N HIS A 552 3.84 -30.70 -27.83
CA HIS A 552 3.93 -30.71 -29.30
C HIS A 552 2.71 -30.04 -29.94
N GLN A 553 2.86 -29.60 -31.19
CA GLN A 553 1.85 -28.87 -31.95
C GLN A 553 0.81 -29.75 -32.65
N ASN A 554 0.85 -31.05 -32.40
CA ASN A 554 -0.07 -32.03 -32.98
C ASN A 554 -0.30 -33.15 -31.96
N TYR A 555 -1.56 -33.47 -31.68
CA TYR A 555 -1.92 -34.54 -30.77
C TYR A 555 -3.26 -35.17 -31.14
N THR A 556 -3.36 -36.49 -30.97
CA THR A 556 -4.58 -37.26 -31.21
C THR A 556 -5.21 -37.68 -29.88
N PHE A 557 -6.40 -37.17 -29.61
CA PHE A 557 -7.24 -37.53 -28.46
C PHE A 557 -8.11 -38.72 -28.83
N SER A 558 -7.99 -39.81 -28.07
CA SER A 558 -8.83 -41.01 -28.20
C SER A 558 -9.67 -41.29 -26.97
N GLU A 559 -9.29 -40.75 -25.82
CA GLU A 559 -10.02 -40.92 -24.55
C GLU A 559 -11.11 -39.86 -24.44
N ASN A 560 -12.32 -40.26 -24.02
CA ASN A 560 -13.48 -39.39 -23.82
C ASN A 560 -13.96 -38.64 -25.08
N ILE A 561 -13.59 -39.13 -26.27
CA ILE A 561 -14.06 -38.62 -27.55
C ILE A 561 -15.16 -39.54 -28.08
N LYS A 562 -16.38 -39.00 -28.18
CA LYS A 562 -17.57 -39.72 -28.66
C LYS A 562 -17.68 -39.62 -30.19
N PRO A 563 -18.17 -40.65 -30.89
CA PRO A 563 -18.47 -40.56 -32.32
C PRO A 563 -19.69 -39.67 -32.58
N PHE A 564 -19.73 -39.00 -33.74
CA PHE A 564 -20.86 -38.15 -34.16
C PHE A 564 -21.13 -36.92 -33.28
N THR A 565 -20.13 -36.47 -32.53
CA THR A 565 -20.25 -35.35 -31.57
C THR A 565 -19.48 -34.13 -32.09
N THR A 566 -20.05 -32.94 -31.87
CA THR A 566 -19.35 -31.68 -32.16
C THR A 566 -18.60 -31.20 -30.92
N TYR A 567 -17.30 -30.98 -31.06
CA TYR A 567 -16.44 -30.43 -30.02
C TYR A 567 -15.99 -29.01 -30.39
N LEU A 568 -15.98 -28.13 -29.39
CA LEU A 568 -15.32 -26.84 -29.42
C LEU A 568 -13.92 -26.99 -28.83
N VAL A 569 -12.91 -26.62 -29.61
CA VAL A 569 -11.50 -26.77 -29.21
C VAL A 569 -10.80 -25.41 -29.20
N TRP A 570 -10.16 -25.09 -28.09
CA TRP A 570 -9.31 -23.90 -27.95
C TRP A 570 -7.88 -24.31 -27.70
N VAL A 571 -6.94 -23.58 -28.31
CA VAL A 571 -5.50 -23.82 -28.14
C VAL A 571 -4.79 -22.51 -27.83
N ARG A 572 -3.94 -22.51 -26.80
CA ARG A 572 -3.03 -21.40 -26.49
C ARG A 572 -1.61 -21.88 -26.24
N CYS A 573 -0.65 -20.98 -26.42
CA CYS A 573 0.76 -21.25 -26.21
C CYS A 573 1.23 -20.79 -24.82
N ILE A 574 2.17 -21.53 -24.22
CA ILE A 574 2.73 -21.27 -22.89
C ILE A 574 4.26 -21.30 -22.98
N PHE A 575 4.94 -20.24 -22.51
CA PHE A 575 6.40 -20.19 -22.40
C PHE A 575 6.87 -20.11 -20.95
N ASN A 576 8.06 -20.66 -20.68
CA ASN A 576 8.75 -20.57 -19.38
C ASN A 576 7.84 -20.93 -18.18
N LYS A 577 7.03 -21.98 -18.36
CA LYS A 577 6.08 -22.55 -17.40
C LYS A 577 4.84 -21.70 -17.04
N ASN A 578 4.91 -20.36 -17.08
CA ASN A 578 3.84 -19.49 -16.54
C ASN A 578 3.37 -18.35 -17.47
N LEU A 579 4.01 -18.12 -18.63
CA LEU A 579 3.61 -17.02 -19.53
C LEU A 579 2.62 -17.51 -20.58
N LEU A 580 1.35 -17.14 -20.41
CA LEU A 580 0.24 -17.55 -21.27
C LEU A 580 0.09 -16.59 -22.45
N GLY A 581 -0.09 -17.16 -23.64
CA GLY A 581 -0.60 -16.45 -24.81
C GLY A 581 -2.13 -16.50 -24.87
N PRO A 582 -2.75 -15.64 -25.70
CA PRO A 582 -4.18 -15.74 -25.99
C PRO A 582 -4.54 -17.06 -26.67
N PHE A 583 -5.77 -17.53 -26.44
CA PHE A 583 -6.36 -18.61 -27.23
C PHE A 583 -6.48 -18.20 -28.70
N ALA A 584 -6.25 -19.15 -29.60
CA ALA A 584 -6.64 -19.01 -31.00
C ALA A 584 -8.17 -19.09 -31.15
N ASP A 585 -8.64 -18.78 -32.35
CA ASP A 585 -10.06 -18.87 -32.67
C ASP A 585 -10.55 -20.30 -32.47
N VAL A 586 -11.79 -20.43 -31.96
CA VAL A 586 -12.37 -21.73 -31.61
C VAL A 586 -12.46 -22.63 -32.85
N LEU A 587 -12.00 -23.87 -32.71
CA LEU A 587 -12.21 -24.90 -33.71
C LEU A 587 -13.48 -25.67 -33.41
N MET A 588 -14.33 -25.84 -34.41
CA MET A 588 -15.46 -26.75 -34.36
C MET A 588 -15.07 -28.06 -35.03
N CYS A 589 -14.93 -29.12 -34.24
CA CYS A 589 -14.44 -30.42 -34.68
C CYS A 589 -15.56 -31.45 -34.54
N ARG A 590 -15.99 -32.03 -35.66
CA ARG A 590 -17.07 -33.02 -35.67
C ARG A 590 -16.48 -34.42 -35.84
N THR A 591 -16.61 -35.23 -34.80
CA THR A 591 -16.25 -36.64 -34.81
C THR A 591 -17.36 -37.51 -35.36
#